data_AF-A0A7Y6UC91-F1
#
_entry.id   AF-A0A7Y6UC91-F1
#
_cell.length_a   1.000
_cell.length_b   1.000
_cell.length_c   1.000
_cell.angle_alpha   90.00
_cell.angle_beta   90.00
_cell.angle_gamma   90.00
#
_symmetry.space_group_name_H-M   'P 1'
#
loop_
_entity.id
_entity.type
_entity.pdbx_description
1 polymer ?
#
loop_
_entity_poly.entity_id
_entity_poly.type
_entity_poly.pdbx_seq_one_letter_code
_entity_poly.pdbx_strand_id
1 'polypeptide(L)'
;MTELQPVAWEAVATELAVMTGGAAKELGWEPKFDRVTANAELVYAHFPQIGCVGVLLERATGRVHVLGSANPAEAYIWAYYRGFDISGGNRLVITAVHDIEPTIEILKLAFRAPYVRHELAPRFATPPVTVELHAHGLHSMLRELRETTAFEFEANPQ
;
A
#
# COMPACT_ATOMS: atom_id res chain seq x y z
N MET A 1 -2.61 -15.14 4.77
CA MET A 1 -3.31 -14.05 4.07
C MET A 1 -4.58 -14.62 3.49
N THR A 2 -5.74 -14.11 3.90
CA THR A 2 -7.04 -14.57 3.40
C THR A 2 -7.31 -13.93 2.04
N GLU A 3 -7.56 -14.73 1.01
CA GLU A 3 -7.82 -14.24 -0.34
C GLU A 3 -9.17 -13.50 -0.43
N LEU A 4 -9.20 -12.39 -1.18
CA LEU A 4 -10.46 -11.69 -1.48
C LEU A 4 -11.23 -12.47 -2.55
N GLN A 5 -12.52 -12.67 -2.34
CA GLN A 5 -13.38 -13.40 -3.28
C GLN A 5 -14.39 -12.45 -3.95
N PRO A 6 -14.77 -12.67 -5.22
CA PRO A 6 -15.84 -11.92 -5.85
C PRO A 6 -17.14 -11.99 -5.03
N VAL A 7 -17.79 -10.84 -4.84
CA VAL A 7 -19.07 -10.76 -4.14
C VAL A 7 -20.08 -9.96 -4.95
N ALA A 8 -21.35 -10.32 -4.81
CA ALA A 8 -22.45 -9.54 -5.38
C ALA A 8 -22.55 -8.18 -4.68
N TRP A 9 -22.93 -7.14 -5.43
CA TRP A 9 -23.07 -5.77 -4.93
C TRP A 9 -23.96 -5.71 -3.69
N GLU A 10 -25.09 -6.40 -3.73
CA GLU A 10 -26.12 -6.42 -2.70
C GLU A 10 -25.58 -6.95 -1.36
N ALA A 11 -24.60 -7.85 -1.41
CA ALA A 11 -24.02 -8.46 -0.22
C ALA A 11 -23.13 -7.48 0.58
N VAL A 12 -22.70 -6.38 -0.05
CA VAL A 12 -21.82 -5.37 0.56
C VAL A 12 -22.34 -3.94 0.35
N ALA A 13 -23.64 -3.79 0.09
CA ALA A 13 -24.23 -2.50 -0.27
C ALA A 13 -24.01 -1.42 0.82
N THR A 14 -24.01 -1.80 2.09
CA THR A 14 -23.73 -0.89 3.21
C THR A 14 -22.27 -0.45 3.23
N GLU A 15 -21.33 -1.36 3.04
CA GLU A 15 -19.90 -1.04 2.92
C GLU A 15 -19.60 -0.17 1.71
N LEU A 16 -20.23 -0.46 0.56
CA LEU A 16 -20.12 0.36 -0.64
C LEU A 16 -20.70 1.76 -0.40
N ALA A 17 -21.79 1.90 0.36
CA ALA A 17 -22.32 3.20 0.75
C ALA A 17 -21.34 4.00 1.63
N VAL A 18 -20.56 3.35 2.50
CA VAL A 18 -19.49 4.00 3.26
C VAL A 18 -18.38 4.49 2.32
N MET A 19 -17.96 3.64 1.38
CA MET A 19 -16.93 4.00 0.39
C MET A 19 -17.38 5.15 -0.51
N THR A 20 -18.61 5.11 -1.01
CA THR A 20 -19.16 6.17 -1.86
C THR A 20 -19.49 7.42 -1.06
N GLY A 21 -19.93 7.31 0.20
CA GLY A 21 -20.12 8.48 1.08
C GLY A 21 -18.83 9.24 1.37
N GLY A 22 -17.68 8.54 1.42
CA GLY A 22 -16.35 9.16 1.48
C GLY A 22 -15.88 9.70 0.11
N ALA A 23 -15.91 8.86 -0.92
CA ALA A 23 -15.38 9.19 -2.25
C ALA A 23 -16.24 10.20 -3.03
N ALA A 24 -17.58 10.12 -2.95
CA ALA A 24 -18.51 11.04 -3.62
C ALA A 24 -18.47 12.44 -3.00
N LYS A 25 -18.11 12.56 -1.71
CA LYS A 25 -17.98 13.86 -1.03
C LYS A 25 -16.71 14.60 -1.45
N GLU A 26 -15.65 13.87 -1.81
CA GLU A 26 -14.40 14.43 -2.33
C GLU A 26 -14.43 14.69 -3.85
N LEU A 27 -15.20 13.91 -4.61
CA LEU A 27 -15.16 13.92 -6.09
C LEU A 27 -16.46 14.38 -6.78
N GLY A 28 -17.56 14.60 -6.03
CA GLY A 28 -18.83 15.12 -6.57
C GLY A 28 -19.56 14.19 -7.55
N TRP A 29 -19.36 12.87 -7.46
CA TRP A 29 -19.88 11.89 -8.41
C TRP A 29 -20.36 10.59 -7.75
N GLU A 30 -21.31 9.87 -8.35
CA GLU A 30 -21.74 8.52 -7.95
C GLU A 30 -20.76 7.46 -8.52
N PRO A 31 -19.94 6.79 -7.68
CA PRO A 31 -18.98 5.81 -8.16
C PRO A 31 -19.70 4.57 -8.72
N LYS A 32 -19.38 4.18 -9.96
CA LYS A 32 -19.74 2.86 -10.52
C LYS A 32 -18.59 1.90 -10.33
N PHE A 33 -18.71 0.98 -9.37
CA PHE A 33 -17.77 -0.13 -9.22
C PHE A 33 -18.13 -1.23 -10.20
N ASP A 34 -17.16 -1.66 -11.00
CA ASP A 34 -17.32 -2.73 -12.01
C ASP A 34 -16.97 -4.11 -11.46
N ARG A 35 -16.18 -4.18 -10.38
CA ARG A 35 -15.82 -5.41 -9.68
C ARG A 35 -15.67 -5.15 -8.19
N VAL A 36 -16.25 -6.03 -7.38
CA VAL A 36 -16.13 -5.99 -5.93
C VAL A 36 -15.65 -7.34 -5.43
N THR A 37 -14.61 -7.34 -4.60
CA THR A 37 -14.11 -8.52 -3.92
C THR A 37 -14.03 -8.26 -2.42
N ALA A 38 -14.28 -9.27 -1.59
CA ALA A 38 -14.31 -9.11 -0.14
C ALA A 38 -13.83 -10.37 0.58
N ASN A 39 -13.44 -10.19 1.84
CA ASN A 39 -13.30 -11.26 2.82
C ASN A 39 -13.83 -10.77 4.19
N ALA A 40 -13.45 -11.45 5.27
CA ALA A 40 -13.90 -11.07 6.62
C ALA A 40 -13.41 -9.68 7.07
N GLU A 41 -12.24 -9.25 6.59
CA GLU A 41 -11.53 -8.06 7.07
C GLU A 41 -11.68 -6.86 6.13
N LEU A 42 -11.76 -7.12 4.82
CA LEU A 42 -11.64 -6.10 3.79
C LEU A 42 -12.75 -6.23 2.73
N VAL A 43 -13.14 -5.07 2.18
CA VAL A 43 -13.87 -4.97 0.92
C VAL A 43 -13.03 -4.14 -0.04
N TYR A 44 -12.73 -4.69 -1.22
CA TYR A 44 -12.11 -3.97 -2.32
C TYR A 44 -13.14 -3.73 -3.42
N ALA A 45 -13.30 -2.48 -3.81
CA ALA A 45 -14.12 -2.10 -4.95
C ALA A 45 -13.24 -1.49 -6.03
N HIS A 46 -13.16 -2.18 -7.18
CA HIS A 46 -12.42 -1.69 -8.34
C HIS A 46 -13.18 -0.50 -8.93
N PHE A 47 -12.43 0.57 -9.17
CA PHE A 47 -12.92 1.83 -9.66
C PHE A 47 -11.82 2.49 -10.51
N PRO A 48 -11.70 2.08 -11.78
CA PRO A 48 -10.60 2.55 -12.62
C PRO A 48 -10.90 3.99 -13.08
N GLN A 49 -10.25 4.95 -12.45
CA GLN A 49 -10.20 6.35 -12.87
C GLN A 49 -8.74 6.80 -13.03
N ILE A 50 -8.51 7.96 -13.64
CA ILE A 50 -7.16 8.52 -13.77
C ILE A 50 -6.54 8.63 -12.38
N GLY A 51 -5.45 7.91 -12.15
CA GLY A 51 -4.72 7.91 -10.88
C GLY A 51 -5.28 6.97 -9.80
N CYS A 52 -6.40 6.28 -10.03
CA CYS A 52 -7.04 5.41 -9.04
C CYS A 52 -7.37 4.03 -9.63
N VAL A 53 -6.97 2.96 -8.94
CA VAL A 53 -7.32 1.57 -9.30
C VAL A 53 -8.50 1.03 -8.49
N GLY A 54 -8.94 1.74 -7.46
CA GLY A 54 -10.06 1.33 -6.61
C GLY A 54 -9.96 1.86 -5.20
N VAL A 55 -10.87 1.37 -4.36
CA VAL A 55 -10.94 1.70 -2.95
C VAL A 55 -10.92 0.42 -2.11
N LEU A 56 -10.27 0.49 -0.95
CA LEU A 56 -10.23 -0.59 0.03
C LEU A 56 -10.87 -0.09 1.33
N LEU A 57 -11.87 -0.82 1.83
CA LEU A 57 -12.50 -0.57 3.13
C LEU A 57 -12.00 -1.61 4.12
N GLU A 58 -11.52 -1.12 5.25
CA GLU A 58 -11.24 -1.93 6.44
C GLU A 58 -12.52 -2.05 7.28
N ARG A 59 -13.06 -3.27 7.41
CA ARG A 59 -14.35 -3.50 8.08
C ARG A 59 -14.31 -3.22 9.57
N ALA A 60 -13.19 -3.50 10.22
CA ALA A 60 -13.04 -3.31 11.67
C ALA A 60 -13.10 -1.84 12.09
N THR A 61 -12.54 -0.95 11.25
CA THR A 61 -12.39 0.48 11.56
C THR A 61 -13.35 1.37 10.76
N GLY A 62 -13.90 0.86 9.66
CA GLY A 62 -14.63 1.64 8.66
C GLY A 62 -13.74 2.54 7.81
N ARG A 63 -12.41 2.41 7.90
CA ARG A 63 -11.46 3.27 7.19
C ARG A 63 -11.44 2.93 5.70
N VAL A 64 -11.52 3.97 4.86
CA VAL A 64 -11.47 3.87 3.40
C VAL A 64 -10.11 4.33 2.90
N HIS A 65 -9.48 3.51 2.06
CA HIS A 65 -8.21 3.78 1.40
C HIS A 65 -8.43 3.94 -0.10
N VAL A 66 -8.03 5.08 -0.65
CA VAL A 66 -7.96 5.28 -2.10
C VAL A 66 -6.66 4.67 -2.62
N LEU A 67 -6.76 3.75 -3.58
CA LEU A 67 -5.60 3.04 -4.12
C LEU A 67 -5.10 3.72 -5.38
N GLY A 68 -3.85 4.18 -5.36
CA GLY A 68 -3.23 4.80 -6.53
C GLY A 68 -3.02 3.82 -7.68
N SER A 69 -3.17 4.29 -8.93
CA SER A 69 -3.04 3.45 -10.14
C SER A 69 -1.62 2.97 -10.46
N ALA A 70 -0.61 3.36 -9.69
CA ALA A 70 0.78 2.97 -9.89
C ALA A 70 1.03 1.47 -9.63
N ASN A 71 0.16 0.82 -8.84
CA ASN A 71 0.30 -0.59 -8.48
C ASN A 71 -1.02 -1.34 -8.65
N PRO A 72 -0.96 -2.66 -8.88
CA PRO A 72 -2.15 -3.50 -8.87
C PRO A 72 -2.73 -3.61 -7.45
N ALA A 73 -4.03 -3.89 -7.33
CA ALA A 73 -4.75 -3.96 -6.06
C ALA A 73 -4.12 -4.98 -5.08
N GLU A 74 -3.62 -6.09 -5.61
CA GLU A 74 -2.97 -7.17 -4.88
C GLU A 74 -1.75 -6.69 -4.10
N ALA A 75 -1.02 -5.69 -4.62
CA ALA A 75 0.12 -5.11 -3.90
C ALA A 75 -0.33 -4.30 -2.68
N TYR A 76 -1.43 -3.55 -2.80
CA TYR A 76 -2.03 -2.80 -1.67
C TYR A 76 -2.58 -3.72 -0.59
N ILE A 77 -3.27 -4.79 -1.00
CA ILE A 77 -3.81 -5.79 -0.08
C ILE A 77 -2.67 -6.49 0.66
N TRP A 78 -1.61 -6.89 -0.05
CA TRP A 78 -0.40 -7.44 0.57
C TRP A 78 0.20 -6.46 1.59
N ALA A 79 0.32 -5.18 1.24
CA ALA A 79 0.89 -4.18 2.12
C ALA A 79 0.05 -3.95 3.38
N TYR A 80 -1.28 -3.92 3.25
CA TYR A 80 -2.19 -3.85 4.40
C TYR A 80 -1.94 -5.01 5.38
N TYR A 81 -1.91 -6.26 4.88
CA TYR A 81 -1.65 -7.42 5.73
C TYR A 81 -0.22 -7.48 6.30
N ARG A 82 0.72 -6.74 5.70
CA ARG A 82 2.07 -6.56 6.25
C ARG A 82 2.15 -5.46 7.31
N GLY A 83 1.07 -4.74 7.58
CA GLY A 83 1.00 -3.69 8.61
C GLY A 83 1.29 -2.28 8.09
N PHE A 84 1.39 -2.07 6.77
CA PHE A 84 1.54 -0.72 6.22
C PHE A 84 0.23 0.09 6.33
N ASP A 85 0.33 1.35 6.69
CA ASP A 85 -0.72 2.35 6.53
C ASP A 85 -0.72 2.88 5.11
N ILE A 86 -1.65 2.38 4.29
CA ILE A 86 -1.76 2.71 2.86
C ILE A 86 -1.96 4.21 2.61
N SER A 87 -2.59 4.93 3.53
CA SER A 87 -2.92 6.35 3.37
C SER A 87 -2.05 7.28 4.24
N GLY A 88 -1.12 6.71 5.01
CA GLY A 88 -0.41 7.42 6.07
C GLY A 88 1.12 7.37 5.94
N GLY A 89 1.76 7.73 7.06
CA GLY A 89 3.19 7.55 7.24
C GLY A 89 3.51 6.13 7.68
N ASN A 90 4.64 5.62 7.23
CA ASN A 90 5.09 4.26 7.49
C ASN A 90 6.54 4.27 7.95
N ARG A 91 6.86 3.40 8.89
CA ARG A 91 8.22 3.09 9.29
C ARG A 91 8.64 1.78 8.66
N LEU A 92 9.66 1.82 7.83
CA LEU A 92 10.30 0.63 7.26
C LEU A 92 11.61 0.39 8.00
N VAL A 93 11.73 -0.75 8.69
CA VAL A 93 12.94 -1.15 9.39
C VAL A 93 13.63 -2.23 8.57
N ILE A 94 14.73 -1.88 7.91
CA ILE A 94 15.55 -2.81 7.13
C ILE A 94 16.42 -3.60 8.11
N THR A 95 16.16 -4.89 8.24
CA THR A 95 16.79 -5.77 9.24
C THR A 95 18.02 -6.51 8.72
N ALA A 96 18.12 -6.70 7.41
CA ALA A 96 19.29 -7.25 6.74
C ALA A 96 19.37 -6.73 5.30
N VAL A 97 20.58 -6.58 4.78
CA VAL A 97 20.83 -6.24 3.36
C VAL A 97 21.71 -7.33 2.75
N HIS A 98 21.20 -7.98 1.72
CA HIS A 98 21.84 -9.09 1.01
C HIS A 98 22.51 -8.62 -0.28
N ASP A 99 21.95 -7.62 -0.94
CA ASP A 99 22.55 -6.97 -2.11
C ASP A 99 22.34 -5.44 -2.06
N ILE A 100 23.44 -4.70 -2.03
CA ILE A 100 23.44 -3.26 -1.79
C ILE A 100 22.90 -2.45 -2.97
N GLU A 101 23.26 -2.81 -4.21
CA GLU A 101 22.86 -1.99 -5.37
C GLU A 101 21.35 -2.10 -5.66
N PRO A 102 20.73 -3.29 -5.69
CA PRO A 102 19.28 -3.40 -5.81
C PRO A 102 18.55 -2.74 -4.63
N THR A 103 19.10 -2.82 -3.41
CA THR A 103 18.53 -2.11 -2.23
C THR A 103 18.51 -0.60 -2.46
N ILE A 104 19.61 -0.03 -2.98
CA ILE A 104 19.70 1.40 -3.32
C ILE A 104 18.69 1.76 -4.41
N GLU A 105 18.59 0.97 -5.48
CA GLU A 105 17.69 1.28 -6.60
C GLU A 105 16.21 1.22 -6.19
N ILE A 106 15.84 0.28 -5.32
CA ILE A 106 14.49 0.22 -4.75
C ILE A 106 14.19 1.45 -3.88
N LEU A 107 15.10 1.82 -2.98
CA LEU A 107 14.90 2.98 -2.09
C LEU A 107 14.85 4.32 -2.85
N LYS A 108 15.52 4.42 -3.99
CA LYS A 108 15.47 5.61 -4.86
C LYS A 108 14.08 5.88 -5.45
N LEU A 109 13.16 4.92 -5.41
CA LEU A 109 11.78 5.13 -5.86
C LEU A 109 10.98 6.02 -4.87
N ALA A 110 11.33 6.01 -3.58
CA ALA A 110 10.69 6.87 -2.58
C ALA A 110 11.57 8.06 -2.14
N PHE A 111 12.89 7.95 -2.28
CA PHE A 111 13.83 8.92 -1.75
C PHE A 111 14.75 9.51 -2.82
N ARG A 112 15.30 10.70 -2.55
CA ARG A 112 16.27 11.34 -3.44
C ARG A 112 17.56 10.52 -3.54
N ALA A 113 18.07 10.34 -4.75
CA ALA A 113 19.26 9.51 -4.97
C ALA A 113 20.51 9.89 -4.13
N PRO A 114 20.85 11.18 -3.93
CA PRO A 114 21.96 11.54 -3.05
C PRO A 114 21.76 11.10 -1.60
N TYR A 115 20.53 11.23 -1.07
CA TYR A 115 20.20 10.77 0.28
C TYR A 115 20.39 9.26 0.42
N VAL A 116 19.87 8.48 -0.54
CA VAL A 116 20.02 7.02 -0.52
C VAL A 116 21.50 6.62 -0.58
N ARG A 117 22.28 7.20 -1.51
CA ARG A 117 23.67 6.79 -1.74
C ARG A 117 24.64 7.28 -0.66
N HIS A 118 24.44 8.48 -0.12
CA HIS A 118 25.41 9.09 0.80
C HIS A 118 25.01 9.00 2.27
N GLU A 119 23.71 8.85 2.59
CA GLU A 119 23.24 8.80 3.97
C GLU A 119 22.71 7.42 4.37
N LEU A 120 21.89 6.77 3.54
CA LEU A 120 21.34 5.46 3.87
C LEU A 120 22.31 4.31 3.59
N ALA A 121 22.91 4.26 2.40
CA ALA A 121 23.75 3.14 1.97
C ALA A 121 24.91 2.82 2.95
N PRO A 122 25.63 3.81 3.51
CA PRO A 122 26.67 3.53 4.51
C PRO A 122 26.15 2.83 5.77
N ARG A 123 24.87 3.03 6.14
CA ARG A 123 24.26 2.44 7.34
C ARG A 123 23.88 0.97 7.15
N PHE A 124 23.76 0.49 5.91
CA PHE A 124 23.40 -0.91 5.62
C PHE A 124 24.48 -1.92 6.02
N ALA A 125 25.72 -1.46 6.30
CA ALA A 125 26.76 -2.31 6.88
C ALA A 125 26.44 -2.77 8.32
N THR A 126 25.54 -2.07 9.01
CA THR A 126 25.18 -2.35 10.41
C THR A 126 23.66 -2.20 10.61
N PRO A 127 22.85 -3.15 10.11
CA PRO A 127 21.41 -3.12 10.35
C PRO A 127 21.08 -3.35 11.85
N PRO A 128 19.89 -2.92 12.32
CA PRO A 128 18.77 -2.42 11.52
C PRO A 128 18.89 -0.95 11.10
N VAL A 129 18.34 -0.62 9.92
CA VAL A 129 18.22 0.76 9.41
C VAL A 129 16.76 1.14 9.26
N THR A 130 16.34 2.16 10.01
CA THR A 130 14.98 2.70 9.93
C THR A 130 14.89 3.82 8.91
N VAL A 131 13.86 3.76 8.07
CA VAL A 131 13.45 4.85 7.16
C VAL A 131 11.97 5.15 7.31
N GLU A 132 11.63 6.44 7.29
CA GLU A 132 10.25 6.92 7.34
C GLU A 132 9.77 7.16 5.89
N LEU A 133 8.64 6.55 5.55
CA LEU A 133 8.00 6.57 4.24
C LEU A 133 6.67 7.30 4.34
N HIS A 134 6.50 8.37 3.59
CA HIS A 134 5.16 8.93 3.35
C HIS A 134 4.37 8.01 2.40
N ALA A 135 3.04 8.15 2.40
CA ALA A 135 2.15 7.38 1.53
C ALA A 135 2.67 7.32 0.08
N HIS A 136 3.00 8.47 -0.52
CA HIS A 136 3.54 8.52 -1.89
C HIS A 136 4.83 7.69 -2.08
N GLY A 137 5.72 7.68 -1.09
CA GLY A 137 6.93 6.85 -1.12
C GLY A 137 6.60 5.36 -1.09
N LEU A 138 5.65 4.96 -0.24
CA LEU A 138 5.14 3.58 -0.21
C LEU A 138 4.52 3.19 -1.56
N HIS A 139 3.66 4.04 -2.12
CA HIS A 139 3.05 3.81 -3.44
C HIS A 139 4.13 3.60 -4.52
N SER A 140 5.19 4.39 -4.56
CA SER A 140 6.25 4.23 -5.57
C SER A 140 7.05 2.94 -5.44
N MET A 141 7.10 2.34 -4.26
CA MET A 141 7.95 1.19 -3.94
C MET A 141 7.19 -0.13 -3.80
N LEU A 142 5.87 -0.11 -3.76
CA LEU A 142 5.06 -1.22 -3.26
C LEU A 142 5.31 -2.55 -3.99
N ARG A 143 5.36 -2.51 -5.31
CA ARG A 143 5.66 -3.70 -6.13
C ARG A 143 7.05 -4.25 -5.82
N GLU A 144 8.06 -3.38 -5.78
CA GLU A 144 9.43 -3.80 -5.52
C GLU A 144 9.61 -4.35 -4.10
N LEU A 145 8.96 -3.75 -3.10
CA LEU A 145 8.97 -4.24 -1.72
C LEU A 145 8.34 -5.62 -1.58
N ARG A 146 7.33 -5.93 -2.40
CA ARG A 146 6.65 -7.24 -2.38
C ARG A 146 7.52 -8.36 -2.94
N GLU A 147 8.38 -8.04 -3.90
CA GLU A 147 9.11 -9.02 -4.71
C GLU A 147 10.61 -9.09 -4.38
N THR A 148 11.12 -8.11 -3.61
CA THR A 148 12.55 -8.01 -3.31
C THR A 148 13.07 -9.18 -2.48
N THR A 149 14.28 -9.61 -2.84
CA THR A 149 15.14 -10.49 -2.04
C THR A 149 16.44 -9.79 -1.65
N ALA A 150 16.62 -8.53 -2.05
CA ALA A 150 17.85 -7.77 -1.84
C ALA A 150 18.04 -7.35 -0.38
N PHE A 151 16.95 -7.24 0.39
CA PHE A 151 16.97 -6.90 1.80
C PHE A 151 15.73 -7.45 2.51
N GLU A 152 15.85 -7.62 3.83
CA GLU A 152 14.76 -7.98 4.72
C GLU A 152 14.25 -6.74 5.44
N PHE A 153 12.94 -6.70 5.74
CA PHE A 153 12.35 -5.57 6.43
C PHE A 153 11.11 -5.93 7.24
N GLU A 154 10.86 -5.08 8.24
CA GLU A 154 9.63 -5.01 9.01
C GLU A 154 8.91 -3.69 8.73
N ALA A 155 7.58 -3.76 8.63
CA ALA A 155 6.73 -2.60 8.42
C ALA A 155 6.02 -2.26 9.73
N ASN A 156 6.16 -1.01 10.19
CA ASN A 156 5.55 -0.48 11.41
C ASN A 156 5.70 -1.41 12.64
N PRO A 157 6.91 -1.92 12.96
CA PRO A 157 7.09 -2.72 14.17
C PRO A 157 6.75 -1.89 15.42
N GLN A 158 6.10 -2.54 16.39
CA GLN A 158 5.66 -1.94 17.66
C GLN A 158 6.80 -1.75 18.65
#